data_AF-A0A8J3GNE4-F1
#
_entry.id   AF-A0A8J3GNE4-F1
#
_cell.length_a   1.000
_cell.length_b   1.000
_cell.length_c   1.000
_cell.angle_alpha   90.00
_cell.angle_beta   90.00
_cell.angle_gamma   90.00
#
_symmetry.space_group_name_H-M   'P 1'
#
loop_
_entity.id
_entity.type
_entity.pdbx_description
1 polymer ?
#
loop_
_entity_poly.entity_id
_entity_poly.type
_entity_poly.pdbx_seq_one_letter_code
_entity_poly.pdbx_strand_id
1 'polypeptide(L)'
;MPAASSPLIRRATASLAIAATLLTLAACVDAPEQPEQPDSSATPTDSPTVEPAPSASDTPDALDIECTDLVDLDTMYAFDPNFALVGPFDPDSGSLAADDLAAGGVVCQWVRESGGGTIDLSVAAYSADQIDELKNEAFAESQMVPTYGEEAYFEVEGDVGTAIVFHGRYRLVLSSEAFFEPGEPTGIIEAALAALDAL
;
A
#
# COMPACT_ATOMS: atom_id res chain seq x y z
N MET A 1 -0.43 50.88 37.39
CA MET A 1 0.73 51.44 36.65
C MET A 1 1.26 50.34 35.73
N PRO A 2 1.71 50.65 34.52
CA PRO A 2 0.99 50.47 33.25
C PRO A 2 1.19 49.10 32.57
N ALA A 3 0.27 48.81 31.65
CA ALA A 3 0.32 47.74 30.65
C ALA A 3 1.48 47.95 29.66
N ALA A 4 2.05 46.86 29.15
CA ALA A 4 2.92 46.87 27.98
C ALA A 4 2.25 46.09 26.84
N SER A 5 1.90 46.85 25.80
CA SER A 5 1.27 46.42 24.56
C SER A 5 2.31 45.93 23.54
N SER A 6 1.81 45.17 22.56
CA SER A 6 2.44 44.46 21.44
C SER A 6 3.46 45.23 20.58
N PRO A 7 4.12 44.53 19.63
CA PRO A 7 3.70 44.76 18.26
C PRO A 7 3.48 43.48 17.43
N LEU A 8 2.34 43.46 16.75
CA LEU A 8 2.05 42.67 15.56
C LEU A 8 3.02 43.08 14.44
N ILE A 9 3.71 42.12 13.82
CA ILE A 9 4.38 42.35 12.54
C ILE A 9 3.50 41.78 11.43
N ARG A 10 2.97 42.70 10.62
CA ARG A 10 2.16 42.47 9.43
C ARG A 10 3.06 42.44 8.18
N ARG A 11 2.77 41.46 7.31
CA ARG A 11 2.71 41.52 5.83
C ARG A 11 4.01 41.82 5.04
N ALA A 12 4.32 40.95 4.07
CA ALA A 12 4.17 41.30 2.65
C ALA A 12 4.28 40.06 1.74
N THR A 13 3.35 40.02 0.78
CA THR A 13 3.22 39.18 -0.41
C THR A 13 4.30 39.44 -1.45
N ALA A 14 4.67 38.43 -2.25
CA ALA A 14 4.93 38.59 -3.69
C ALA A 14 4.97 37.23 -4.40
N SER A 15 3.88 36.93 -5.12
CA SER A 15 3.79 35.86 -6.11
C SER A 15 4.70 36.18 -7.31
N LEU A 16 5.46 35.21 -7.79
CA LEU A 16 6.20 35.32 -9.05
C LEU A 16 5.70 34.25 -10.03
N ALA A 17 5.06 34.71 -11.10
CA ALA A 17 4.67 33.94 -12.27
C ALA A 17 5.85 33.85 -13.26
N ILE A 18 6.07 32.68 -13.89
CA ILE A 18 6.86 32.37 -15.11
C ILE A 18 6.58 30.88 -15.38
N ALA A 19 6.39 30.32 -16.57
CA ALA A 19 6.07 30.76 -17.92
C ALA A 19 5.61 29.48 -18.66
N ALA A 20 4.70 29.64 -19.60
CA ALA A 20 4.18 28.57 -20.44
C ALA A 20 5.27 27.95 -21.33
N THR A 21 5.23 26.64 -21.52
CA THR A 21 5.86 25.98 -22.66
C THR A 21 4.91 24.91 -23.19
N LEU A 22 4.20 25.27 -24.27
CA LEU A 22 3.49 24.36 -25.15
C LEU A 22 4.53 23.66 -26.03
N LEU A 23 4.70 22.34 -25.88
CA LEU A 23 5.32 21.50 -26.89
C LEU A 23 4.24 20.56 -27.45
N THR A 24 3.63 21.00 -28.56
CA THR A 24 2.85 20.14 -29.44
C THR A 24 3.81 19.40 -30.38
N LEU A 25 4.02 18.10 -30.15
CA LEU A 25 4.67 17.23 -31.14
C LEU A 25 3.59 16.39 -31.83
N ALA A 26 3.08 16.92 -32.94
CA ALA A 26 2.38 16.15 -33.95
C ALA A 26 3.43 15.47 -34.83
N ALA A 27 3.48 14.15 -34.81
CA ALA A 27 4.19 13.35 -35.80
C ALA A 27 3.20 12.33 -36.39
N CYS A 28 2.62 12.71 -37.53
CA CYS A 28 2.09 11.76 -38.50
C CYS A 28 3.28 11.11 -39.21
N VAL A 29 3.26 9.79 -39.37
CA VAL A 29 4.01 9.14 -40.45
C VAL A 29 3.25 7.91 -40.95
N ASP A 30 3.29 7.78 -42.27
CA ASP A 30 2.45 7.00 -43.17
C ASP A 30 2.35 5.49 -42.92
N ALA A 31 1.19 4.97 -43.30
CA ALA A 31 0.89 3.56 -43.47
C ALA A 31 1.60 2.99 -44.72
N PRO A 32 2.38 1.89 -44.59
CA PRO A 32 2.78 1.11 -45.74
C PRO A 32 1.71 0.09 -46.13
N GLU A 33 1.56 -0.03 -47.45
CA GLU A 33 0.63 -0.84 -48.22
C GLU A 33 0.72 -2.34 -47.91
N GLN A 34 -0.44 -2.97 -48.03
CA GLN A 34 -0.73 -4.39 -47.89
C GLN A 34 -0.08 -5.22 -49.01
N PRO A 35 0.77 -6.21 -48.68
CA PRO A 35 1.10 -7.27 -49.61
C PRO A 35 -0.06 -8.28 -49.67
N GLU A 36 -0.64 -8.48 -50.86
CA GLU A 36 -1.56 -9.56 -51.15
C GLU A 36 -0.83 -10.90 -51.00
N GLN A 37 -1.23 -11.70 -50.01
CA GLN A 37 -0.79 -13.10 -49.86
C GLN A 37 -1.77 -14.04 -50.59
N PRO A 38 -1.27 -15.12 -51.22
CA PRO A 38 -2.09 -16.01 -52.05
C PRO A 38 -3.07 -16.84 -51.22
N ASP A 39 -4.27 -17.02 -51.79
CA ASP A 39 -5.29 -17.98 -51.40
C ASP A 39 -4.68 -19.39 -51.22
N SER A 40 -4.55 -19.82 -49.98
CA SER A 40 -4.41 -21.23 -49.62
C SER A 40 -5.71 -21.66 -48.96
N SER A 41 -6.59 -22.26 -49.78
CA SER A 41 -7.79 -22.95 -49.33
C SER A 41 -7.36 -24.19 -48.53
N ALA A 42 -7.32 -24.05 -47.21
CA ALA A 42 -7.24 -25.17 -46.28
C ALA A 42 -8.67 -25.44 -45.77
N THR A 43 -9.14 -26.66 -46.01
CA THR A 43 -10.41 -27.17 -45.48
C THR A 43 -10.41 -27.08 -43.95
N PRO A 44 -11.42 -26.47 -43.30
CA PRO A 44 -11.47 -26.46 -41.85
C PRO A 44 -11.66 -27.90 -41.36
N THR A 45 -10.65 -28.44 -40.70
CA THR A 45 -10.84 -29.60 -39.83
C THR A 45 -11.57 -29.08 -38.60
N ASP A 46 -12.76 -29.61 -38.34
CA ASP A 46 -13.50 -29.37 -37.09
C ASP A 46 -12.61 -29.75 -35.91
N SER A 47 -11.92 -28.76 -35.36
CA SER A 47 -11.27 -28.88 -34.06
C SER A 47 -12.39 -28.95 -33.03
N PRO A 48 -12.42 -29.94 -32.13
CA PRO A 48 -13.36 -29.88 -31.02
C PRO A 48 -13.07 -28.60 -30.24
N THR A 49 -14.04 -27.69 -30.22
CA THR A 49 -14.06 -26.55 -29.31
C THR A 49 -14.06 -27.12 -27.90
N VAL A 50 -12.89 -27.12 -27.28
CA VAL A 50 -12.78 -27.35 -25.84
C VAL A 50 -13.43 -26.12 -25.20
N GLU A 51 -14.61 -26.32 -24.64
CA GLU A 51 -15.26 -25.33 -23.78
C GLU A 51 -14.27 -24.98 -22.67
N PRO A 52 -13.86 -23.71 -22.50
CA PRO A 52 -12.99 -23.34 -21.40
C PRO A 52 -13.71 -23.74 -20.11
N ALA A 53 -13.07 -24.60 -19.33
CA ALA A 53 -13.54 -24.91 -17.98
C ALA A 53 -13.70 -23.58 -17.23
N PRO A 54 -14.75 -23.40 -16.42
CA PRO A 54 -14.88 -22.20 -15.61
C PRO A 54 -13.61 -22.05 -14.78
N SER A 55 -12.85 -20.98 -15.02
CA SER A 55 -11.75 -20.59 -14.14
C SER A 55 -12.37 -20.39 -12.77
N ALA A 56 -11.90 -21.13 -11.76
CA ALA A 56 -12.22 -20.77 -10.39
C ALA A 56 -11.78 -19.31 -10.24
N SER A 57 -12.68 -18.44 -9.79
CA SER A 57 -12.27 -17.13 -9.31
C SER A 57 -11.40 -17.39 -8.08
N ASP A 58 -10.09 -17.19 -8.21
CA ASP A 58 -9.14 -17.18 -7.09
C ASP A 58 -9.30 -15.89 -6.26
N THR A 59 -10.54 -15.47 -6.02
CA THR A 59 -10.84 -14.36 -5.14
C THR A 59 -10.59 -14.85 -3.72
N PRO A 60 -9.63 -14.25 -2.98
CA PRO A 60 -9.38 -14.58 -1.59
C PRO A 60 -10.63 -14.39 -0.74
N ASP A 61 -10.81 -15.27 0.25
CA ASP A 61 -11.80 -15.05 1.30
C ASP A 61 -11.40 -13.84 2.15
N ALA A 62 -12.40 -13.12 2.65
CA ALA A 62 -12.19 -12.03 3.60
C ALA A 62 -11.50 -12.56 4.86
N LEU A 63 -10.61 -11.75 5.41
CA LEU A 63 -9.84 -12.12 6.59
C LEU A 63 -10.68 -11.89 7.86
N ASP A 64 -10.83 -12.93 8.67
CA ASP A 64 -11.54 -12.89 9.96
C ASP A 64 -10.52 -13.09 11.09
N ILE A 65 -9.78 -12.03 11.42
CA ILE A 65 -8.81 -11.98 12.51
C ILE A 65 -8.98 -10.67 13.28
N GLU A 66 -8.95 -10.74 14.62
CA GLU A 66 -9.06 -9.54 15.44
C GLU A 66 -7.72 -8.79 15.48
N CYS A 67 -7.76 -7.47 15.64
CA CYS A 67 -6.56 -6.64 15.73
C CYS A 67 -5.61 -7.07 16.86
N THR A 68 -6.15 -7.56 17.98
CA THR A 68 -5.36 -8.07 19.10
C THR A 68 -4.80 -9.47 18.88
N ASP A 69 -5.32 -10.21 17.89
CA ASP A 69 -4.75 -11.49 17.48
C ASP A 69 -3.62 -11.27 16.46
N LEU A 70 -3.69 -10.21 15.65
CA LEU A 70 -2.59 -9.78 14.78
C LEU A 70 -1.41 -9.22 15.58
N VAL A 71 -1.68 -8.27 16.48
CA VAL A 71 -0.67 -7.66 17.34
C VAL A 71 -1.22 -7.58 18.74
N ASP A 72 -0.69 -8.40 19.64
CA ASP A 72 -1.14 -8.42 21.01
C ASP A 72 -0.75 -7.15 21.79
N LEU A 73 -1.44 -6.93 22.90
CA LEU A 73 -1.20 -5.75 23.74
C LEU A 73 0.21 -5.74 24.33
N ASP A 74 0.81 -6.92 24.58
CA ASP A 74 2.16 -7.03 25.12
C ASP A 74 3.21 -6.53 24.10
N THR A 75 3.01 -6.85 22.82
CA THR A 75 3.83 -6.36 21.70
C THR A 75 3.73 -4.84 21.59
N MET A 76 2.52 -4.29 21.61
CA MET A 76 2.35 -2.84 21.55
C MET A 76 2.90 -2.14 22.79
N TYR A 77 2.75 -2.73 23.98
CA TYR A 77 3.33 -2.21 25.22
C TYR A 77 4.86 -2.21 25.19
N ALA A 78 5.47 -3.24 24.58
CA ALA A 78 6.91 -3.32 24.39
C ALA A 78 7.43 -2.27 23.39
N PHE A 79 6.65 -1.94 22.35
CA PHE A 79 6.95 -0.85 21.45
C PHE A 79 6.85 0.51 22.17
N ASP A 80 5.66 0.84 22.70
CA ASP A 80 5.43 2.03 23.48
C ASP A 80 4.12 1.89 24.31
N PRO A 81 4.21 1.91 25.65
CA PRO A 81 3.08 1.66 26.54
C PRO A 81 1.99 2.73 26.53
N ASN A 82 2.18 3.82 25.79
CA ASN A 82 1.24 4.92 25.66
C ASN A 82 0.40 4.82 24.37
N PHE A 83 0.46 3.70 23.63
CA PHE A 83 -0.48 3.39 22.56
C PHE A 83 -1.64 2.54 23.07
N ALA A 84 -2.84 2.86 22.59
CA ALA A 84 -4.05 2.08 22.83
C ALA A 84 -4.73 1.77 21.50
N LEU A 85 -5.28 0.56 21.39
CA LEU A 85 -6.06 0.15 20.23
C LEU A 85 -7.35 0.97 20.18
N VAL A 86 -7.61 1.60 19.05
CA VAL A 86 -8.89 2.24 18.77
C VAL A 86 -9.84 1.21 18.17
N GLY A 87 -11.14 1.40 18.43
CA GLY A 87 -12.21 0.60 17.81
C GLY A 87 -12.26 0.78 16.28
N PRO A 88 -13.41 0.54 15.63
CA PRO A 88 -13.45 0.51 14.17
C PRO A 88 -12.85 1.80 13.58
N PHE A 89 -11.84 1.60 12.75
CA PHE A 89 -11.04 2.63 12.11
C PHE A 89 -11.36 2.63 10.62
N ASP A 90 -11.46 3.82 10.03
CA ASP A 90 -11.64 4.00 8.60
C ASP A 90 -10.36 4.65 8.06
N PRO A 91 -9.56 3.92 7.25
CA PRO A 91 -8.29 4.42 6.74
C PRO A 91 -8.50 5.56 5.74
N ASP A 92 -7.50 6.43 5.64
CA ASP A 92 -7.55 7.54 4.69
C ASP A 92 -7.68 7.01 3.26
N SER A 93 -8.56 7.64 2.47
CA SER A 93 -8.81 7.23 1.09
C SER A 93 -7.53 7.32 0.25
N GLY A 94 -7.22 6.25 -0.48
CA GLY A 94 -6.01 6.15 -1.30
C GLY A 94 -4.76 5.73 -0.53
N SER A 95 -4.87 5.43 0.76
CA SER A 95 -3.81 4.74 1.50
C SER A 95 -3.79 3.24 1.17
N LEU A 96 -2.63 2.61 1.35
CA LEU A 96 -2.51 1.15 1.22
C LEU A 96 -3.42 0.40 2.20
N ALA A 97 -3.68 0.97 3.38
CA ALA A 97 -4.62 0.40 4.35
C ALA A 97 -6.08 0.43 3.85
N ALA A 98 -6.47 1.46 3.11
CA ALA A 98 -7.77 1.51 2.44
C ALA A 98 -7.87 0.45 1.32
N ASP A 99 -6.78 0.21 0.60
CA ASP A 99 -6.73 -0.83 -0.43
C ASP A 99 -6.82 -2.25 0.18
N ASP A 100 -6.13 -2.50 1.30
CA ASP A 100 -6.25 -3.75 2.05
C ASP A 100 -7.68 -3.96 2.58
N LEU A 101 -8.29 -2.91 3.15
CA LEU A 101 -9.68 -2.97 3.61
C LEU A 101 -10.65 -3.28 2.46
N ALA A 102 -10.46 -2.64 1.30
CA ALA A 102 -11.27 -2.88 0.11
C ALA A 102 -11.11 -4.30 -0.46
N ALA A 103 -9.96 -4.93 -0.23
CA ALA A 103 -9.70 -6.33 -0.56
C ALA A 103 -10.29 -7.33 0.45
N GLY A 104 -11.06 -6.86 1.44
CA GLY A 104 -11.63 -7.70 2.50
C GLY A 104 -10.65 -8.02 3.62
N GLY A 105 -9.63 -7.18 3.80
CA GLY A 105 -8.66 -7.25 4.88
C GLY A 105 -9.16 -6.68 6.20
N VAL A 106 -8.24 -6.65 7.15
CA VAL A 106 -8.42 -6.07 8.49
C VAL A 106 -7.55 -4.83 8.61
N VAL A 107 -8.08 -3.79 9.23
CA VAL A 107 -7.37 -2.55 9.55
C VAL A 107 -7.45 -2.26 11.04
N CYS A 108 -6.32 -1.89 11.62
CA CYS A 108 -6.13 -1.66 13.05
C CYS A 108 -5.44 -0.32 13.22
N GLN A 109 -5.97 0.54 14.07
CA GLN A 109 -5.28 1.77 14.45
C GLN A 109 -4.97 1.75 15.93
N TRP A 110 -3.70 1.96 16.25
CA TRP A 110 -3.24 2.25 17.59
C TRP A 110 -2.99 3.75 17.69
N VAL A 111 -3.52 4.39 18.72
CA VAL A 111 -3.33 5.82 18.95
C VAL A 111 -2.52 6.04 20.21
N ARG A 112 -1.54 6.91 20.09
CA ARG A 112 -0.76 7.43 21.19
C ARG A 112 -1.65 8.32 22.07
N GLU A 113 -1.98 7.86 23.27
CA GLU A 113 -2.92 8.54 24.18
C GLU A 113 -2.46 9.97 24.54
N SER A 114 -1.15 10.19 24.57
CA SER A 114 -0.56 11.54 24.69
C SER A 114 0.11 12.00 23.40
N GLY A 115 -0.37 13.10 22.81
CA GLY A 115 0.30 13.75 21.68
C GLY A 115 -0.19 13.36 20.28
N GLY A 116 -1.08 12.36 20.15
CA GLY A 116 -1.91 12.18 18.95
C GLY A 116 -1.29 11.49 17.74
N GLY A 117 -0.12 10.84 17.88
CA GLY A 117 0.44 10.00 16.82
C GLY A 117 -0.30 8.65 16.68
N THR A 118 -0.27 8.05 15.50
CA THR A 118 -0.96 6.79 15.20
C THR A 118 0.00 5.74 14.64
N ILE A 119 -0.36 4.48 14.80
CA ILE A 119 0.20 3.35 14.06
C ILE A 119 -0.97 2.66 13.39
N ASP A 120 -0.98 2.68 12.06
CA ASP A 120 -2.00 2.02 11.26
C ASP A 120 -1.40 0.72 10.73
N LEU A 121 -2.06 -0.39 11.03
CA LEU A 121 -1.73 -1.72 10.55
C LEU A 121 -2.87 -2.21 9.68
N SER A 122 -2.55 -2.72 8.50
CA SER A 122 -3.51 -3.39 7.64
C SER A 122 -2.96 -4.70 7.10
N VAL A 123 -3.85 -5.65 6.87
CA VAL A 123 -3.50 -6.90 6.21
C VAL A 123 -4.66 -7.40 5.35
N ALA A 124 -4.34 -7.84 4.14
CA ALA A 124 -5.30 -8.49 3.25
C ALA A 124 -4.67 -9.67 2.52
N ALA A 125 -5.51 -10.63 2.16
CA ALA A 125 -5.15 -11.72 1.27
C ALA A 125 -5.45 -11.32 -0.19
N TYR A 126 -4.54 -11.69 -1.09
CA TYR A 126 -4.64 -11.41 -2.53
C TYR A 126 -4.54 -12.73 -3.34
N SER A 127 -4.93 -12.68 -4.61
CA SER A 127 -4.61 -13.76 -5.54
C SER A 127 -3.10 -13.75 -5.86
N ALA A 128 -2.58 -14.83 -6.43
CA ALA A 128 -1.15 -14.90 -6.79
C ALA A 128 -0.76 -13.78 -7.78
N ASP A 129 -1.56 -13.57 -8.82
CA ASP A 129 -1.31 -12.51 -9.82
C ASP A 129 -1.33 -11.11 -9.18
N GLN A 130 -2.27 -10.86 -8.25
CA GLN A 130 -2.35 -9.59 -7.53
C GLN A 130 -1.13 -9.39 -6.60
N ILE A 131 -0.67 -10.42 -5.91
CA ILE A 131 0.55 -10.33 -5.08
C ILE A 131 1.75 -9.97 -5.94
N ASP A 132 1.92 -10.60 -7.10
CA ASP A 132 3.04 -10.28 -7.99
C ASP A 132 2.97 -8.84 -8.52
N GLU A 133 1.78 -8.34 -8.86
CA GLU A 133 1.57 -6.95 -9.24
C GLU A 133 1.95 -5.98 -8.10
N LEU A 134 1.45 -6.22 -6.89
CA LEU A 134 1.72 -5.39 -5.71
C LEU A 134 3.20 -5.39 -5.32
N LYS A 135 3.89 -6.54 -5.46
CA LYS A 135 5.34 -6.63 -5.23
C LYS A 135 6.13 -5.78 -6.22
N ASN A 136 5.75 -5.82 -7.51
CA ASN A 136 6.40 -5.02 -8.53
C ASN A 136 6.19 -3.52 -8.32
N GLU A 137 5.02 -3.12 -7.84
CA GLU A 137 4.70 -1.74 -7.45
C GLU A 137 5.57 -1.29 -6.26
N ALA A 138 5.57 -2.06 -5.15
CA ALA A 138 6.40 -1.75 -3.98
C ALA A 138 7.90 -1.72 -4.31
N PHE A 139 8.37 -2.59 -5.20
CA PHE A 139 9.75 -2.56 -5.70
C PHE A 139 10.07 -1.28 -6.48
N ALA A 140 9.11 -0.74 -7.23
CA ALA A 140 9.30 0.45 -8.05
C ALA A 140 9.29 1.74 -7.22
N GLU A 141 8.55 1.76 -6.11
CA GLU A 141 8.24 2.98 -5.36
C GLU A 141 9.01 3.10 -4.03
N SER A 142 9.39 1.97 -3.43
CA SER A 142 9.98 1.92 -2.09
C SER A 142 11.39 1.30 -2.06
N GLN A 143 11.96 1.08 -0.87
CA GLN A 143 13.28 0.47 -0.70
C GLN A 143 13.17 -0.91 -0.05
N MET A 144 13.85 -1.90 -0.61
CA MET A 144 13.82 -3.28 -0.10
C MET A 144 14.42 -3.39 1.31
N VAL A 145 13.76 -4.14 2.20
CA VAL A 145 14.16 -4.40 3.59
C VAL A 145 14.29 -5.90 3.83
N PRO A 146 15.51 -6.46 3.87
CA PRO A 146 15.72 -7.90 4.04
C PRO A 146 15.40 -8.46 5.43
N THR A 147 15.04 -7.62 6.40
CA THR A 147 14.85 -8.01 7.80
C THR A 147 13.39 -8.28 8.18
N TYR A 148 12.43 -7.97 7.32
CA TYR A 148 10.99 -8.12 7.61
C TYR A 148 10.37 -9.43 7.09
N GLY A 149 11.15 -10.41 6.66
CA GLY A 149 10.64 -11.67 6.13
C GLY A 149 11.21 -12.01 4.75
N GLU A 150 10.39 -12.62 3.90
CA GLU A 150 10.80 -13.08 2.57
C GLU A 150 11.00 -11.93 1.59
N GLU A 151 10.02 -11.03 1.50
CA GLU A 151 10.03 -9.89 0.60
C GLU A 151 9.29 -8.72 1.24
N ALA A 152 10.02 -7.62 1.44
CA ALA A 152 9.48 -6.46 2.11
C ALA A 152 10.18 -5.19 1.68
N TYR A 153 9.48 -4.08 1.89
CA TYR A 153 9.87 -2.76 1.47
C TYR A 153 9.58 -1.75 2.59
N PHE A 154 10.29 -0.64 2.54
CA PHE A 154 10.09 0.49 3.42
C PHE A 154 10.29 1.78 2.65
N GLU A 155 9.47 2.76 2.98
CA GLU A 155 9.56 4.10 2.44
C GLU A 155 9.19 5.12 3.51
N VAL A 156 9.55 6.37 3.25
CA VAL A 156 9.13 7.51 4.07
C VAL A 156 8.58 8.56 3.13
N GLU A 157 7.30 8.90 3.29
CA GLU A 157 6.66 10.01 2.61
C GLU A 157 6.29 11.09 3.62
N GLY A 158 6.85 12.29 3.45
CA GLY A 158 6.73 13.33 4.47
C GLY A 158 7.39 12.90 5.78
N ASP A 159 6.59 12.85 6.85
CA ASP A 159 7.02 12.41 8.19
C ASP A 159 6.49 11.00 8.55
N VAL A 160 5.89 10.28 7.59
CA VAL A 160 5.30 8.94 7.81
C VAL A 160 6.18 7.89 7.16
N GLY A 161 6.66 6.94 7.96
CA GLY A 161 7.27 5.72 7.43
C GLY A 161 6.24 4.62 7.24
N THR A 162 6.39 3.88 6.15
CA THR A 162 5.51 2.78 5.77
C THR A 162 6.35 1.54 5.51
N ALA A 163 6.08 0.47 6.24
CA ALA A 163 6.59 -0.87 5.96
C ALA A 163 5.53 -1.66 5.17
N ILE A 164 5.96 -2.30 4.08
CA ILE A 164 5.12 -3.13 3.22
C ILE A 164 5.75 -4.51 3.18
N VAL A 165 5.05 -5.53 3.66
CA VAL A 165 5.57 -6.89 3.81
C VAL A 165 4.69 -7.86 3.05
N PHE A 166 5.31 -8.70 2.24
CA PHE A 166 4.63 -9.78 1.52
C PHE A 166 4.97 -11.11 2.17
N HIS A 167 3.94 -11.83 2.59
CA HIS A 167 4.06 -13.13 3.26
C HIS A 167 3.08 -14.14 2.66
N GLY A 168 3.59 -15.03 1.81
CA GLY A 168 2.74 -15.92 1.01
C GLY A 168 1.73 -15.14 0.16
N ARG A 169 0.44 -15.25 0.50
CA ARG A 169 -0.67 -14.56 -0.18
C ARG A 169 -1.07 -13.24 0.47
N TYR A 170 -0.41 -12.84 1.55
CA TYR A 170 -0.77 -11.67 2.34
C TYR A 170 0.12 -10.49 1.99
N ARG A 171 -0.50 -9.30 1.93
CA ARG A 171 0.20 -8.02 2.08
C ARG A 171 -0.12 -7.50 3.48
N LEU A 172 0.91 -7.21 4.26
CA LEU A 172 0.85 -6.53 5.55
C LEU A 172 1.45 -5.13 5.38
N VAL A 173 0.73 -4.10 5.80
CA VAL A 173 1.22 -2.72 5.78
C VAL A 173 1.19 -2.16 7.19
N LEU A 174 2.24 -1.43 7.55
CA LEU A 174 2.37 -0.77 8.84
C LEU A 174 2.91 0.65 8.62
N SER A 175 2.13 1.68 8.98
CA SER A 175 2.51 3.08 8.80
C SER A 175 2.41 3.89 10.08
N SER A 176 3.36 4.82 10.28
CA SER A 176 3.37 5.72 11.44
C SER A 176 4.37 6.86 11.26
N GLU A 177 4.08 8.00 11.90
CA GLU A 177 5.07 9.05 12.15
C GLU A 177 6.16 8.63 13.15
N ALA A 178 5.99 7.49 13.84
CA ALA A 178 7.00 6.91 14.70
C ALA A 178 8.03 6.05 13.94
N PHE A 179 7.88 5.88 12.63
CA PHE A 179 8.77 5.07 11.79
C PHE A 179 9.59 5.98 10.86
N PHE A 180 10.78 6.37 11.28
CA PHE A 180 11.78 7.06 10.47
C PHE A 180 12.77 6.09 9.81
N GLU A 181 12.94 4.89 10.37
CA GLU A 181 13.87 3.87 9.92
C GLU A 181 13.21 2.49 9.85
N PRO A 182 13.67 1.60 8.94
CA PRO A 182 13.14 0.24 8.82
C PRO A 182 13.50 -0.67 10.02
N GLY A 183 14.11 -0.14 11.08
CA GLY A 183 14.32 -0.91 12.31
C GLY A 183 13.14 -0.80 13.28
N GLU A 184 12.43 0.33 13.27
CA GLU A 184 11.46 0.69 14.30
C GLU A 184 10.18 -0.17 14.31
N PRO A 185 9.60 -0.54 13.15
CA PRO A 185 8.40 -1.39 13.13
C PRO A 185 8.69 -2.89 13.33
N THR A 186 9.95 -3.32 13.41
CA THR A 186 10.35 -4.75 13.34
C THR A 186 9.58 -5.64 14.32
N GLY A 187 9.49 -5.25 15.60
CA GLY A 187 8.81 -6.07 16.61
C GLY A 187 7.30 -6.25 16.37
N ILE A 188 6.66 -5.23 15.80
CA ILE A 188 5.23 -5.28 15.44
C ILE A 188 5.05 -6.17 14.20
N ILE A 189 5.92 -6.04 13.20
CA ILE A 189 5.90 -6.88 11.99
C ILE A 189 6.10 -8.35 12.36
N GLU A 190 7.11 -8.67 13.19
CA GLU A 190 7.38 -10.04 13.62
C GLU A 190 6.17 -10.68 14.31
N ALA A 191 5.47 -9.94 15.17
CA ALA A 191 4.25 -10.41 15.83
C ALA A 191 3.12 -10.67 14.81
N ALA A 192 2.89 -9.72 13.90
CA ALA A 192 1.86 -9.85 12.87
C ALA A 192 2.11 -11.04 11.93
N LEU A 193 3.35 -11.25 11.50
CA LEU A 193 3.71 -12.40 10.66
C LEU A 193 3.50 -13.73 11.40
N ALA A 194 3.86 -13.79 12.69
CA ALA A 194 3.62 -14.97 13.51
C ALA A 194 2.13 -15.28 13.67
N ALA A 195 1.27 -14.26 13.75
CA ALA A 195 -0.18 -14.42 13.77
C ALA A 195 -0.71 -14.95 12.43
N LEU A 196 -0.19 -14.46 11.30
CA LEU A 196 -0.59 -14.93 9.97
C LEU A 196 -0.16 -16.38 9.70
N ASP A 197 1.00 -16.82 10.21
CA ASP A 197 1.44 -18.21 10.13
C ASP A 197 0.54 -19.19 10.91
N ALA A 198 -0.30 -18.68 11.81
CA ALA A 198 -1.22 -19.46 12.62
C ALA A 198 -2.62 -19.64 11.99
N LEU A 199 -2.89 -19.00 10.84
CA LEU A 199 -4.14 -19.11 10.09
C LEU A 199 -4.16 -20.34 9.15
#